data_AF-A0A7I0JQU3-F1
#
_entry.id   AF-A0A7I0JQU3-F1
#
_cell.length_a   1.000
_cell.length_b   1.000
_cell.length_c   1.000
_cell.angle_alpha   90.00
_cell.angle_beta   90.00
_cell.angle_gamma   90.00
#
_symmetry.space_group_name_H-M   'P 1'
#
loop_
_entity.id
_entity.type
_entity.pdbx_description
1 polymer ?
#
loop_
_entity_poly.entity_id
_entity_poly.type
_entity_poly.pdbx_seq_one_letter_code
_entity_poly.pdbx_strand_id
1 'polypeptide(L)' 'MTDPHRQAERIRLLIAEDQTLIREGLATLLAQQNDDFEIVGAAADGEQAIEFARRYRPDVI' A
#
# COMPACT_ATOMS: atom_id res chain seq x y z
N MET A 1 -4.32 15.03 29.58
CA MET A 1 -3.92 15.67 28.32
C MET A 1 -3.13 14.62 27.53
N THR A 2 -3.86 13.62 27.03
CA THR A 2 -3.32 12.50 26.24
C THR A 2 -3.24 12.95 24.79
N ASP A 3 -2.03 12.91 24.23
CA ASP A 3 -1.74 13.36 22.87
C ASP A 3 -2.64 12.61 21.87
N PRO A 4 -3.39 13.31 20.99
CA PRO A 4 -4.52 12.79 20.25
C PRO A 4 -4.10 12.21 18.90
N HIS A 5 -3.03 11.41 18.86
CA HIS A 5 -2.82 10.47 17.76
C HIS A 5 -3.89 9.37 17.86
N ARG A 6 -5.15 9.77 17.64
CA ARG A 6 -6.26 8.89 17.31
C ARG A 6 -5.77 8.03 16.16
N GLN A 7 -5.31 6.81 16.42
CA GLN A 7 -5.13 5.75 15.41
C GLN A 7 -4.79 6.31 14.03
N ALA A 8 -3.70 7.10 13.88
CA ALA A 8 -3.46 7.83 12.63
C ALA A 8 -3.58 6.79 11.50
N GLU A 9 -4.61 6.92 10.66
CA GLU A 9 -5.04 5.84 9.78
C GLU A 9 -3.82 5.44 8.95
N ARG A 10 -3.43 4.16 9.02
CA ARG A 10 -2.27 3.64 8.29
C ARG A 10 -2.35 4.11 6.84
N ILE A 11 -1.24 4.60 6.30
CA ILE A 11 -1.18 5.04 4.90
C ILE A 11 -1.43 3.83 4.02
N ARG A 12 -2.49 3.90 3.21
CA ARG A 12 -2.98 2.81 2.37
C ARG A 12 -2.19 2.79 1.08
N LEU A 13 -1.37 1.77 0.90
CA LEU A 13 -0.43 1.62 -0.22
C LEU A 13 -0.97 0.65 -1.27
N LEU A 14 -0.92 1.05 -2.54
CA LEU A 14 -1.04 0.15 -3.69
C LEU A 14 0.33 0.02 -4.33
N ILE A 15 0.84 -1.19 -4.52
CA ILE A 15 2.13 -1.40 -5.22
C ILE A 15 1.84 -1.62 -6.70
N ALA A 16 2.49 -0.88 -7.60
CA ALA A 16 2.44 -1.10 -9.05
C ALA A 16 3.84 -1.41 -9.59
N GLU A 17 4.08 -2.68 -9.97
CA GLU A 17 5.40 -3.18 -10.39
C GLU A 17 5.21 -4.39 -11.32
N ASP A 18 5.88 -4.44 -12.47
CA ASP A 18 5.67 -5.47 -13.50
C ASP A 18 6.46 -6.77 -13.24
N GLN A 19 7.50 -6.69 -12.42
CA GLN A 19 8.29 -7.86 -12.03
C GLN A 19 7.82 -8.43 -10.68
N THR A 20 7.27 -9.65 -10.71
CA THR A 20 6.74 -10.33 -9.52
C THR A 20 7.72 -10.37 -8.35
N LEU A 21 9.00 -10.67 -8.59
CA LEU A 21 10.01 -10.74 -7.52
C LEU A 21 10.22 -9.39 -6.83
N ILE A 22 10.24 -8.29 -7.60
CA ILE A 22 10.41 -6.94 -7.05
C ILE A 22 9.14 -6.54 -6.29
N ARG A 23 7.96 -6.82 -6.85
CA ARG A 23 6.66 -6.52 -6.24
C ARG A 23 6.50 -7.21 -4.88
N GLU A 24 6.87 -8.49 -4.78
CA GLU A 24 6.85 -9.26 -3.52
C GLU A 24 7.92 -8.77 -2.53
N GLY A 25 9.11 -8.40 -3.01
CA GLY A 25 10.17 -7.81 -2.20
C GLY A 25 9.74 -6.48 -1.56
N LEU A 26 9.16 -5.58 -2.35
CA LEU A 26 8.61 -4.30 -1.87
C LEU A 26 7.51 -4.53 -0.83
N ALA A 27 6.57 -5.44 -1.11
CA ALA A 27 5.49 -5.76 -0.18
C ALA A 27 6.03 -6.27 1.17
N THR A 28 7.04 -7.14 1.13
CA THR A 28 7.69 -7.69 2.34
C THR A 28 8.39 -6.60 3.14
N LEU A 29 9.15 -5.71 2.48
CA LEU A 29 9.88 -4.63 3.15
C LEU A 29 8.93 -3.62 3.78
N LEU A 30 7.87 -3.23 3.07
CA LEU A 30 6.89 -2.26 3.56
C LEU A 30 6.01 -2.85 4.66
N ALA A 31 5.66 -4.14 4.59
CA ALA A 31 4.95 -4.84 5.65
C ALA A 31 5.78 -5.04 6.93
N GLN A 32 7.08 -4.74 6.95
CA GLN A 32 7.84 -4.69 8.21
C GLN A 32 7.58 -3.39 8.98
N GLN A 33 7.07 -2.35 8.33
CA GLN A 33 6.71 -1.05 8.91
C GLN A 33 5.21 -1.01 9.27
N ASN A 34 4.73 -2.03 10.00
CA ASN A 34 3.31 -2.31 10.24
C ASN A 34 2.50 -1.17 10.88
N ASP A 35 3.16 -0.24 11.55
CA ASP A 35 2.53 0.85 12.28
C ASP A 35 2.21 2.06 11.37
N ASP A 36 2.88 2.17 10.21
CA ASP A 36 2.75 3.30 9.30
C ASP A 36 1.94 2.97 8.03
N PHE A 37 2.03 1.72 7.54
CA PHE A 37 1.50 1.34 6.23
C PHE A 37 0.51 0.17 6.25
N GLU A 38 -0.44 0.22 5.32
CA GLU A 38 -1.34 -0.88 4.99
C GLU A 38 -1.32 -1.13 3.48
N ILE A 39 -0.80 -2.28 3.04
CA ILE A 39 -0.83 -2.65 1.62
C ILE A 39 -2.24 -3.12 1.27
N VAL A 40 -2.96 -2.34 0.47
CA VAL A 40 -4.34 -2.63 0.05
C VAL A 40 -4.43 -3.36 -1.29
N GLY A 41 -3.33 -3.45 -2.04
CA GLY A 41 -3.26 -4.20 -3.28
C GLY A 41 -1.88 -4.18 -3.93
N ALA A 42 -1.69 -5.05 -4.93
CA ALA A 42 -0.47 -5.10 -5.74
C ALA A 42 -0.84 -5.40 -7.20
N ALA A 43 -0.47 -4.51 -8.12
CA ALA A 43 -0.76 -4.59 -9.55
C ALA A 43 0.49 -4.96 -10.34
N ALA A 44 0.32 -5.77 -11.37
CA ALA A 44 1.36 -6.24 -12.29
C ALA A 44 1.50 -5.36 -13.54
N ASP A 45 0.58 -4.43 -13.76
CA ASP A 45 0.59 -3.50 -14.88
C ASP A 45 -0.25 -2.26 -14.58
N GLY A 46 -0.25 -1.30 -15.52
CA GLY A 46 -0.97 -0.04 -15.38
C GLY A 46 -2.50 -0.17 -15.42
N GLU A 47 -3.05 -1.11 -16.18
CA GLU A 47 -4.51 -1.31 -16.25
C GLU A 47 -5.05 -1.83 -14.92
N GLN A 48 -4.37 -2.85 -14.37
CA GLN A 48 -4.66 -3.37 -13.05
C GLN A 48 -4.44 -2.31 -11.96
N ALA A 49 -3.40 -1.47 -12.08
CA ALA A 49 -3.16 -0.38 -11.13
C ALA A 49 -4.31 0.62 -11.11
N ILE A 50 -4.87 0.99 -12.26
CA ILE A 50 -6.03 1.89 -12.35
C ILE A 50 -7.27 1.23 -11.74
N GLU A 51 -7.54 -0.04 -12.07
CA GLU A 51 -8.65 -0.80 -11.48
C GLU A 51 -8.53 -0.81 -9.94
N PHE A 52 -7.35 -1.15 -9.44
CA PHE A 52 -7.07 -1.31 -8.02
C PHE A 52 -7.10 0.03 -7.29
N ALA A 53 -6.60 1.11 -7.90
CA ALA A 53 -6.69 2.45 -7.35
C ALA A 53 -8.15 2.90 -7.16
N ARG A 54 -9.02 2.59 -8.13
CA ARG A 54 -10.46 2.91 -8.03
C ARG A 54 -11.15 2.07 -6.96
N ARG A 55 -10.82 0.77 -6.91
CA ARG A 55 -11.43 -0.20 -5.98
C ARG A 55 -11.01 0.06 -4.53
N TYR A 56 -9.71 0.22 -4.30
CA TYR A 56 -9.13 0.28 -2.97
C TYR A 56 -8.93 1.70 -2.47
N ARG A 57 -8.93 2.74 -3.33
CA ARG A 57 -8.75 4.14 -2.92
C ARG A 57 -7.49 4.34 -2.06
N PRO A 58 -6.30 3.90 -2.51
CA PRO A 58 -5.06 4.05 -1.75
C PRO A 58 -4.70 5.53 -1.57
N ASP A 59 -3.93 5.83 -0.53
CA ASP A 59 -3.37 7.15 -0.28
C ASP A 59 -2.13 7.40 -1.16
N VAL A 60 -1.37 6.34 -1.43
CA VAL A 60 -0.19 6.35 -2.29
C VAL A 60 -0.19 5.11 -3.19
N ILE A 61 0.20 5.31 -4.45
CA ILE A 61 0.40 4.28 -5.49
C ILE A 61 1.87 4.26 -5.86
#